data_AF-A0A195CBS0-F1
#
_entry.id   AF-A0A195CBS0-F1
#
_cell.length_a   1.000
_cell.length_b   1.000
_cell.length_c   1.000
_cell.angle_alpha   90.00
_cell.angle_beta   90.00
_cell.angle_gamma   90.00
#
_symmetry.space_group_name_H-M   'P 1'
#
loop_
_entity.id
_entity.type
_entity.pdbx_description
1 polymer ?
#
loop_
_entity_poly.entity_id
_entity_poly.type
_entity_poly.pdbx_seq_one_letter_code
_entity_poly.pdbx_strand_id
1 'polypeptide(L)'
;AFRGESNKLFEQNNENFLKAVYITFDWYTRMLLSQSRYAEAINYLLRAYDVKKNLPDIIDLGSIHVNLGSVLLKKGLYNEAKECCQQGKKIAESRDDNDPLFKADEYLKEVKRLLSL
;
A
#
# COMPACT_ATOMS: atom_id res chain seq x y z
N ALA A 1 -9.50 26.73 27.32
CA ALA A 1 -9.91 25.32 27.19
C ALA A 1 -10.63 25.06 25.85
N PHE A 2 -11.76 25.71 25.55
CA PHE A 2 -12.58 25.47 24.33
C PHE A 2 -11.86 25.52 22.96
N ARG A 3 -10.92 26.46 22.76
CA ARG A 3 -10.21 26.61 21.46
C ARG A 3 -9.28 25.43 21.13
N GLY A 4 -8.84 24.67 22.14
CA GLY A 4 -8.00 23.50 21.94
C GLY A 4 -8.79 22.26 21.53
N GLU A 5 -10.03 22.12 21.99
CA GLU A 5 -10.90 20.99 21.66
C GLU A 5 -11.47 21.10 20.24
N SER A 6 -11.86 22.30 19.81
CA SER A 6 -12.34 22.53 18.44
C SER A 6 -11.29 22.22 17.38
N ASN A 7 -10.01 22.56 17.64
CA ASN A 7 -8.92 22.28 16.71
C ASN A 7 -8.62 20.77 16.64
N LYS A 8 -8.59 20.08 17.77
CA LYS A 8 -8.41 18.62 17.81
C LYS A 8 -9.52 17.89 17.07
N LEU A 9 -10.77 18.31 17.22
CA LEU A 9 -11.90 17.72 16.51
C LEU A 9 -11.78 17.94 14.99
N PHE A 10 -11.35 19.12 14.56
CA PHE A 10 -11.11 19.42 13.14
C PHE A 10 -9.99 18.54 12.55
N GLU A 11 -8.86 18.40 13.25
CA GLU A 11 -7.75 17.54 12.85
C GLU A 11 -8.19 16.07 12.75
N GLN A 12 -8.88 15.55 13.77
CA GLN A 12 -9.43 14.19 13.77
C GLN A 12 -10.42 13.95 12.63
N ASN A 13 -11.28 14.92 12.34
CA ASN A 13 -12.22 14.81 11.21
C ASN A 13 -11.49 14.75 9.87
N ASN A 14 -10.40 15.51 9.71
CA ASN A 14 -9.57 15.46 8.51
C ASN A 14 -8.84 14.12 8.39
N GLU A 15 -8.25 13.61 9.47
CA GLU A 15 -7.61 12.29 9.50
C GLU A 15 -8.60 11.17 9.15
N ASN A 16 -9.82 11.20 9.71
CA ASN A 16 -10.85 10.20 9.43
C ASN A 16 -11.27 10.23 7.95
N PHE A 17 -11.39 11.43 7.36
CA PHE A 17 -11.67 11.57 5.93
C PHE A 17 -10.56 10.97 5.07
N LEU A 18 -9.29 11.28 5.37
CA LEU A 18 -8.15 10.73 4.63
C LEU A 18 -8.05 9.20 4.78
N LYS A 19 -8.34 8.65 5.97
CA LYS A 19 -8.44 7.19 6.18
C LYS A 19 -9.53 6.56 5.31
N ALA A 20 -10.71 7.17 5.21
CA ALA A 20 -11.79 6.68 4.35
C ALA A 20 -11.42 6.71 2.85
N VAL A 21 -10.75 7.77 2.40
CA VAL A 21 -10.21 7.86 1.03
C VAL A 21 -9.21 6.75 0.76
N TYR A 22 -8.29 6.50 1.69
CA TYR A 22 -7.31 5.41 1.60
C TYR A 22 -7.98 4.04 1.44
N ILE A 23 -8.95 3.71 2.32
CA ILE A 23 -9.68 2.43 2.27
C ILE A 23 -10.42 2.28 0.94
N THR A 24 -11.02 3.38 0.44
CA THR A 24 -11.71 3.39 -0.85
C THR A 24 -10.75 3.05 -1.99
N PHE A 25 -9.54 3.63 -2.00
CA PHE A 25 -8.53 3.31 -3.01
C PHE A 25 -8.01 1.88 -2.90
N ASP A 26 -7.86 1.32 -1.69
CA ASP A 26 -7.49 -0.08 -1.50
C ASP A 26 -8.55 -1.02 -2.09
N TRP A 27 -9.83 -0.83 -1.74
CA TRP A 27 -10.92 -1.64 -2.28
C TRP A 27 -11.07 -1.50 -3.79
N TYR A 28 -10.95 -0.28 -4.31
CA TYR A 28 -11.02 -0.04 -5.75
C TYR A 28 -9.86 -0.71 -6.49
N THR A 29 -8.65 -0.65 -5.95
CA THR A 29 -7.48 -1.38 -6.47
C THR A 29 -7.76 -2.89 -6.56
N ARG A 30 -8.32 -3.49 -5.50
CA ARG A 30 -8.66 -4.92 -5.51
C ARG A 30 -9.70 -5.28 -6.57
N MET A 31 -10.70 -4.42 -6.75
CA MET A 31 -11.71 -4.57 -7.82
C MET A 31 -11.07 -4.45 -9.22
N LEU A 32 -10.16 -3.50 -9.42
CA LEU A 32 -9.43 -3.36 -10.69
C LEU A 32 -8.55 -4.58 -10.99
N LEU A 33 -7.92 -5.16 -9.95
CA LEU A 33 -7.11 -6.36 -10.09
C LEU A 33 -7.91 -7.59 -10.52
N SER A 34 -9.13 -7.77 -9.99
CA SER A 34 -10.00 -8.88 -10.44
C SER A 34 -10.42 -8.73 -11.90
N GLN A 35 -10.39 -7.50 -12.43
CA GLN A 35 -10.65 -7.18 -13.84
C GLN A 35 -9.36 -7.13 -14.69
N SER A 36 -8.19 -7.48 -14.13
CA SER A 36 -6.88 -7.36 -14.80
C SER A 36 -6.53 -5.94 -15.29
N ARG A 37 -7.14 -4.91 -14.70
CA ARG A 37 -6.92 -3.49 -15.03
C ARG A 37 -5.70 -2.95 -14.28
N TYR A 38 -4.52 -3.48 -14.61
CA TYR A 38 -3.30 -3.27 -13.83
C TYR A 38 -2.81 -1.82 -13.83
N ALA A 39 -2.87 -1.11 -14.96
CA ALA A 39 -2.41 0.28 -15.04
C ALA A 39 -3.21 1.20 -14.11
N GLU A 40 -4.52 0.99 -14.05
CA GLU A 40 -5.41 1.75 -13.17
C GLU A 40 -5.21 1.37 -11.72
N ALA A 41 -5.02 0.08 -11.42
CA ALA A 41 -4.71 -0.37 -10.07
C ALA A 41 -3.42 0.28 -9.54
N ILE A 42 -2.38 0.37 -10.37
CA ILE A 42 -1.13 1.08 -10.02
C ILE A 42 -1.42 2.55 -9.73
N ASN A 43 -2.19 3.24 -10.59
CA ASN A 43 -2.52 4.65 -10.39
C ASN A 43 -3.24 4.89 -9.04
N TYR A 44 -4.21 4.05 -8.68
CA TYR A 44 -4.92 4.18 -7.42
C TYR A 44 -4.07 3.82 -6.19
N LEU A 45 -3.14 2.86 -6.32
CA LEU A 45 -2.15 2.58 -5.27
C LEU A 45 -1.19 3.75 -5.03
N LEU A 46 -0.75 4.44 -6.09
CA LEU A 46 0.07 5.66 -5.96
C LEU A 46 -0.70 6.79 -5.29
N ARG A 47 -1.98 6.96 -5.61
CA ARG A 47 -2.85 7.92 -4.90
C ARG A 47 -3.04 7.54 -3.43
N ALA A 48 -3.20 6.24 -3.13
CA ALA A 48 -3.28 5.76 -1.76
C ALA A 48 -1.99 6.05 -0.98
N TYR A 49 -0.83 5.90 -1.63
CA TYR A 49 0.47 6.26 -1.07
C TYR A 49 0.56 7.74 -0.71
N ASP A 50 0.12 8.64 -1.60
CA ASP A 50 0.14 10.08 -1.35
C ASP A 50 -0.82 10.50 -0.23
N VAL A 51 -2.00 9.88 -0.13
CA VAL A 51 -2.90 10.09 1.00
C VAL A 51 -2.25 9.61 2.30
N LYS A 52 -1.65 8.42 2.29
CA LYS A 52 -1.07 7.81 3.49
C LYS A 52 0.14 8.59 4.02
N LYS A 53 0.94 9.23 3.16
CA LYS A 53 2.02 10.14 3.57
C LYS A 53 1.58 11.30 4.47
N ASN A 54 0.32 11.71 4.36
CA ASN A 54 -0.26 12.81 5.14
C ASN A 54 -0.94 12.33 6.42
N LEU A 55 -0.94 11.01 6.69
CA LEU A 55 -1.50 10.44 7.91
C LEU A 55 -0.39 10.16 8.93
N PRO A 56 -0.54 10.57 10.20
CA PRO A 56 0.46 10.36 11.24
C PRO A 56 0.59 8.88 11.63
N ASP A 57 -0.46 8.10 11.39
CA ASP A 57 -0.48 6.66 11.58
C ASP A 57 0.13 5.98 10.34
N ILE A 58 1.42 5.67 10.43
CA ILE A 58 2.19 5.17 9.29
C ILE A 58 1.86 3.71 8.96
N ILE A 59 1.05 3.00 9.77
CA ILE A 59 0.92 1.52 9.80
C ILE A 59 0.81 0.87 8.39
N ASP A 60 0.12 1.46 7.41
CA ASP A 60 -0.11 0.78 6.12
C ASP A 60 0.87 1.02 4.95
N LEU A 61 1.96 1.79 5.10
CA LEU A 61 2.85 2.05 3.94
C LEU A 61 3.48 0.76 3.37
N GLY A 62 3.79 -0.22 4.24
CA GLY A 62 4.30 -1.53 3.82
C GLY A 62 3.32 -2.27 2.91
N SER A 63 2.04 -2.31 3.31
CA SER A 63 0.95 -2.91 2.54
C SER A 63 0.78 -2.29 1.16
N ILE A 64 0.92 -0.96 1.02
CA ILE A 64 0.83 -0.29 -0.29
C ILE A 64 1.95 -0.75 -1.23
N HIS A 65 3.20 -0.81 -0.73
CA HIS A 65 4.34 -1.30 -1.50
C HIS A 65 4.19 -2.77 -1.91
N VAL A 66 3.71 -3.62 -0.99
CA VAL A 66 3.44 -5.03 -1.27
C VAL A 66 2.33 -5.20 -2.31
N ASN A 67 1.26 -4.41 -2.21
CA ASN A 67 0.18 -4.41 -3.19
C ASN A 67 0.68 -3.96 -4.57
N LEU A 68 1.50 -2.90 -4.65
CA LEU A 68 2.17 -2.49 -5.90
C LEU A 68 3.00 -3.63 -6.49
N GLY A 69 3.79 -4.30 -5.65
CA GLY A 69 4.57 -5.48 -6.06
C GLY A 69 3.70 -6.59 -6.64
N SER A 70 2.56 -6.89 -6.01
CA SER A 70 1.57 -7.86 -6.51
C SER A 70 1.00 -7.49 -7.87
N VAL A 71 0.66 -6.21 -8.07
CA VAL A 71 0.11 -5.73 -9.36
C VAL A 71 1.15 -5.81 -10.46
N LEU A 72 2.39 -5.37 -10.17
CA LEU A 72 3.50 -5.39 -11.12
C LEU A 72 3.88 -6.82 -11.50
N LEU A 73 3.87 -7.74 -10.53
CA LEU A 73 4.06 -9.18 -10.75
C LEU A 73 3.02 -9.73 -11.73
N LYS A 74 1.72 -9.44 -11.50
CA LYS A 74 0.64 -9.86 -12.40
C LYS A 74 0.72 -9.23 -13.80
N LYS A 75 1.28 -8.03 -13.90
CA LYS A 75 1.53 -7.33 -15.17
C LYS A 75 2.77 -7.86 -15.92
N GLY A 76 3.60 -8.69 -15.29
CA GLY A 76 4.84 -9.22 -15.89
C GLY A 76 6.08 -8.33 -15.68
N LEU A 77 5.97 -7.29 -14.86
CA LEU A 77 7.07 -6.35 -14.56
C LEU A 77 7.82 -6.81 -13.31
N TYR A 78 8.61 -7.87 -13.47
CA TYR A 78 9.17 -8.61 -12.33
C TYR A 78 10.26 -7.86 -11.57
N ASN A 79 11.06 -7.03 -12.23
CA ASN A 79 12.11 -6.24 -11.56
C ASN A 79 11.48 -5.15 -10.68
N GLU A 80 10.51 -4.43 -11.22
CA GLU A 80 9.76 -3.40 -10.49
C GLU A 80 8.93 -4.01 -9.35
N ALA A 81 8.35 -5.19 -9.58
CA ALA A 81 7.68 -5.96 -8.53
C ALA A 81 8.63 -6.30 -7.38
N LYS A 82 9.86 -6.74 -7.70
CA LYS A 82 10.90 -7.03 -6.72
C LYS A 82 11.20 -5.82 -5.84
N GLU A 83 11.46 -4.68 -6.47
CA GLU A 83 11.81 -3.44 -5.78
C GLU A 83 10.69 -3.01 -4.83
N CYS A 84 9.44 -3.04 -5.31
CA CYS A 84 8.28 -2.71 -4.49
C CYS A 84 8.12 -3.67 -3.31
N CYS A 85 8.22 -4.98 -3.52
CA CYS A 85 8.12 -5.95 -2.42
C CYS A 85 9.27 -5.82 -1.41
N GLN A 86 10.49 -5.51 -1.85
CA GLN A 86 11.63 -5.27 -0.95
C GLN A 86 11.42 -4.02 -0.09
N GLN A 87 10.90 -2.94 -0.66
CA GLN A 87 10.54 -1.74 0.09
C GLN A 87 9.44 -2.03 1.11
N GLY A 88 8.38 -2.74 0.69
CA GLY A 88 7.29 -3.15 1.56
C GLY A 88 7.76 -4.03 2.73
N LYS A 89 8.61 -5.01 2.44
CA LYS A 89 9.26 -5.87 3.44
C LYS A 89 10.05 -5.05 4.47
N LYS A 90 10.94 -4.16 4.01
CA LYS A 90 11.77 -3.34 4.90
C LYS A 90 10.92 -2.49 5.86
N ILE A 91 9.81 -1.95 5.37
CA ILE A 91 8.87 -1.17 6.20
C ILE A 91 8.17 -2.09 7.20
N ALA A 92 7.67 -3.25 6.76
CA ALA A 92 6.99 -4.22 7.60
C ALA A 92 7.88 -4.74 8.75
N GLU A 93 9.15 -5.07 8.43
CA GLU A 93 10.17 -5.48 9.41
C GLU A 93 10.43 -4.39 10.45
N SER A 94 10.50 -3.12 10.04
CA SER A 94 10.74 -2.01 10.99
C SER A 94 9.60 -1.76 11.98
N ARG A 95 8.47 -2.46 11.82
CA ARG A 95 7.23 -2.26 12.59
C ARG A 95 6.67 -3.53 13.20
N ASP A 96 7.35 -4.66 13.04
CA ASP A 96 6.86 -5.98 13.44
C ASP A 96 5.47 -6.30 12.84
N ASP A 97 5.19 -5.81 11.62
CA ASP A 97 3.93 -6.05 10.92
C ASP A 97 4.02 -7.32 10.06
N ASN A 98 3.45 -8.42 10.58
CA ASN A 98 3.63 -9.75 10.01
C ASN A 98 2.88 -9.97 8.69
N ASP A 99 1.76 -9.29 8.47
CA ASP A 99 0.90 -9.51 7.30
C ASP A 99 1.55 -9.06 5.98
N PRO A 100 1.98 -7.79 5.83
CA PRO A 100 2.69 -7.36 4.63
C PRO A 100 4.07 -8.03 4.53
N LEU A 101 4.72 -8.35 5.65
CA LEU A 101 5.99 -9.10 5.64
C LEU A 101 5.84 -10.46 4.95
N PHE A 102 4.87 -11.26 5.40
CA PHE A 102 4.59 -12.58 4.82
C PHE A 102 4.29 -12.49 3.32
N LYS A 103 3.39 -11.58 2.92
CA LYS A 103 3.03 -11.39 1.50
C LYS A 103 4.22 -10.92 0.66
N ALA A 104 5.04 -10.01 1.19
CA ALA A 104 6.25 -9.57 0.50
C ALA A 104 7.18 -10.74 0.21
N ASP A 105 7.37 -11.63 1.18
CA ASP A 105 8.20 -12.83 1.02
C ASP A 105 7.65 -13.82 0.00
N GLU A 106 6.33 -14.04 -0.01
CA GLU A 106 5.67 -14.87 -1.04
C GLU A 106 5.91 -14.30 -2.45
N TYR A 107 5.68 -12.99 -2.64
CA TYR A 107 5.88 -12.35 -3.93
C TYR A 107 7.34 -12.30 -4.34
N LEU A 108 8.28 -12.07 -3.42
CA LEU A 108 9.72 -12.09 -3.72
C LEU A 108 10.19 -13.49 -4.14
N LYS A 109 9.67 -14.54 -3.49
CA LYS A 109 9.95 -15.93 -3.87
C LYS A 109 9.46 -16.21 -5.30
N GLU A 110 8.25 -15.75 -5.63
CA GLU A 110 7.67 -15.94 -6.95
C GLU A 110 8.42 -15.14 -8.03
N VAL A 111 8.72 -13.87 -7.77
CA VAL A 111 9.56 -13.02 -8.63
C VAL A 111 10.91 -13.69 -8.91
N LYS A 112 11.56 -14.24 -7.87
CA LYS A 112 12.85 -14.94 -8.02
C LYS A 112 12.71 -16.17 -8.93
N ARG A 113 11.64 -16.94 -8.77
CA ARG A 113 11.35 -18.10 -9.61
C ARG A 113 11.20 -17.67 -11.08
N LEU A 114 10.41 -16.63 -11.34
CA LEU A 114 10.12 -16.15 -12.70
C LEU A 114 11.33 -15.52 -13.39
N LEU A 115 12.19 -14.82 -12.65
CA LEU A 115 13.43 -14.25 -13.19
C LEU A 115 14.54 -15.29 -13.44
N SER A 116 14.37 -16.51 -12.93
CA SER A 116 15.32 -17.62 -13.11
C SER A 116 14.95 -18.57 -14.25
N LEU A 117 13.80 -18.35 -14.91
CA LEU A 117 13.34 -19.07 -16.10
C LEU A 117 13.87 -18.40 -17.37
#